data_AF-A0A0D8IZS1-F1
#
_entry.id   AF-A0A0D8IZS1-F1
#
_cell.length_a   1.000
_cell.length_b   1.000
_cell.length_c   1.000
_cell.angle_alpha   90.00
_cell.angle_beta   90.00
_cell.angle_gamma   90.00
#
_symmetry.space_group_name_H-M   'P 1'
#
loop_
_entity.id
_entity.type
_entity.pdbx_description
1 polymer ?
#
loop_
_entity_poly.entity_id
_entity_poly.type
_entity_poly.pdbx_seq_one_letter_code
_entity_poly.pdbx_strand_id
1 'polypeptide(L)'
;MRYYFLYQHNAALRQNGVSVMKKMNVKKFARTFLVLIAVFALACAFSSMAFAADGETAAAAPDNNMGIGMIAAALAVGVAGIGAGIAVGSGAPAAIGALTEDPKSFGKALIFVVLGEGIALYGMLIAILIITKF
;
A
#
# COMPACT_ATOMS: atom_id res chain seq x y z
N MET A 1 -41.48 7.04 35.33
CA MET A 1 -41.32 7.58 33.96
C MET A 1 -39.87 7.67 33.45
N ARG A 2 -38.83 7.47 34.28
CA ARG A 2 -37.40 7.64 33.91
C ARG A 2 -36.79 6.44 33.14
N TYR A 3 -37.33 5.22 33.30
CA TYR A 3 -36.85 4.01 32.62
C TYR A 3 -37.24 3.93 31.13
N TYR A 4 -38.40 4.49 30.76
CA TYR A 4 -38.84 4.53 29.36
C TYR A 4 -37.98 5.47 28.50
N PHE A 5 -37.43 6.54 29.08
CA PHE A 5 -36.55 7.48 28.39
C PHE A 5 -35.18 6.87 28.06
N LEU A 6 -34.63 6.04 28.97
CA LEU A 6 -33.39 5.29 28.72
C LEU A 6 -33.59 4.20 27.67
N TYR A 7 -34.76 3.54 27.64
CA TYR A 7 -35.04 2.52 26.63
C TYR A 7 -35.18 3.12 25.22
N GLN A 8 -35.82 4.28 25.09
CA GLN A 8 -35.95 4.97 23.79
C GLN A 8 -34.60 5.49 23.28
N HIS A 9 -33.75 6.00 24.18
CA HIS A 9 -32.40 6.45 23.83
C HIS A 9 -31.49 5.28 23.40
N ASN A 10 -31.51 4.16 24.12
CA ASN A 10 -30.72 2.98 23.75
C ASN A 10 -31.24 2.27 22.48
N ALA A 11 -32.56 2.28 22.22
CA ALA A 11 -33.13 1.76 20.98
C ALA A 11 -32.71 2.58 19.74
N ALA A 12 -32.59 3.90 19.88
CA ALA A 12 -32.08 4.78 18.83
C ALA A 12 -30.59 4.51 18.51
N LEU A 13 -29.77 4.24 19.53
CA LEU A 13 -28.36 3.86 19.35
C LEU A 13 -28.20 2.49 18.67
N ARG A 14 -29.12 1.54 18.91
CA ARG A 14 -29.14 0.24 18.22
C ARG A 14 -29.53 0.36 16.75
N GLN A 15 -30.42 1.28 16.38
CA GLN A 15 -30.74 1.52 14.96
C GLN A 15 -29.61 2.23 14.21
N ASN A 16 -28.89 3.14 14.88
CA ASN A 16 -27.71 3.81 14.31
C ASN A 16 -26.52 2.83 14.11
N GLY A 17 -26.37 1.84 14.99
CA GLY A 17 -25.33 0.81 14.83
C GLY A 17 -25.56 -0.12 13.63
N VAL A 18 -26.82 -0.38 13.25
CA VAL A 18 -27.15 -1.27 12.12
C VAL A 18 -27.21 -0.49 10.79
N SER A 19 -27.52 0.80 10.79
CA SER A 19 -27.55 1.64 9.59
C SER A 19 -26.16 2.00 9.04
N VAL A 20 -25.11 1.96 9.86
CA VAL A 20 -23.70 2.14 9.42
C VAL A 20 -23.24 1.00 8.49
N MET A 21 -23.83 -0.19 8.58
CA MET A 21 -23.35 -1.36 7.84
C MET A 21 -23.99 -1.56 6.45
N LYS A 22 -24.80 -0.63 5.96
CA LYS A 22 -25.51 -0.81 4.68
C LYS A 22 -25.48 0.43 3.80
N LYS A 23 -24.39 0.57 3.03
CA LYS A 23 -24.38 0.92 1.60
C LYS A 23 -22.95 1.21 1.12
N MET A 24 -22.19 0.16 0.81
CA MET A 24 -21.22 0.34 -0.28
C MET A 24 -22.01 0.39 -1.58
N ASN A 25 -22.05 1.57 -2.18
CA ASN A 25 -22.60 1.77 -3.50
C ASN A 25 -21.65 1.03 -4.47
N VAL A 26 -22.11 -0.05 -5.13
CA VAL A 26 -21.31 -0.92 -6.01
C VAL A 26 -20.51 -0.12 -7.04
N LYS A 27 -21.00 1.07 -7.42
CA LYS A 27 -20.30 2.04 -8.29
C LYS A 27 -19.02 2.63 -7.68
N LYS A 28 -18.98 2.88 -6.36
CA LYS A 28 -17.76 3.32 -5.64
C LYS A 28 -16.75 2.18 -5.50
N PHE A 29 -17.21 0.97 -5.19
CA PHE A 29 -16.36 -0.23 -5.15
C PHE A 29 -15.77 -0.54 -6.52
N ALA A 30 -16.60 -0.51 -7.58
CA ALA A 30 -16.16 -0.67 -8.96
C ALA A 30 -15.21 0.45 -9.42
N ARG A 31 -15.42 1.70 -8.98
CA ARG A 31 -14.51 2.81 -9.29
C ARG A 31 -13.18 2.67 -8.56
N THR A 32 -13.17 2.26 -7.30
CA THR A 32 -11.93 1.96 -6.57
C THR A 32 -11.20 0.77 -7.20
N PHE A 33 -11.92 -0.28 -7.59
CA PHE A 33 -11.34 -1.45 -8.25
C PHE A 33 -10.80 -1.14 -9.66
N LEU A 34 -11.50 -0.31 -10.44
CA LEU A 34 -11.04 0.18 -11.75
C LEU A 34 -9.82 1.09 -11.57
N VAL A 35 -9.81 1.96 -10.55
CA VAL A 35 -8.62 2.77 -10.23
C VAL A 35 -7.44 1.88 -9.84
N LEU A 36 -7.64 0.80 -9.08
CA LEU A 36 -6.58 -0.15 -8.77
C LEU A 36 -6.06 -0.88 -10.02
N ILE A 37 -6.95 -1.27 -10.94
CA ILE A 37 -6.57 -1.87 -12.23
C ILE A 37 -5.83 -0.85 -13.11
N ALA A 38 -6.27 0.41 -13.12
CA ALA A 38 -5.63 1.49 -13.87
C ALA A 38 -4.26 1.85 -13.28
N VAL A 39 -4.12 1.86 -11.94
CA VAL A 39 -2.84 2.04 -11.25
C VAL A 39 -1.91 0.85 -11.51
N PHE A 40 -2.44 -0.37 -11.54
CA PHE A 40 -1.68 -1.57 -11.89
C PHE A 40 -1.22 -1.55 -13.35
N ALA A 41 -2.09 -1.18 -14.29
CA ALA A 41 -1.76 -1.03 -15.71
C ALA A 41 -0.77 0.11 -15.95
N LEU A 42 -0.91 1.21 -15.21
CA LEU A 42 0.03 2.34 -15.22
C LEU A 42 1.38 1.93 -14.62
N ALA A 43 1.41 1.14 -13.55
CA ALA A 43 2.64 0.58 -12.98
C ALA A 43 3.34 -0.37 -13.97
N CYS A 44 2.59 -1.20 -14.70
CA CYS A 44 3.11 -2.04 -15.79
C CYS A 44 3.59 -1.21 -17.01
N ALA A 45 3.04 -0.03 -17.24
CA ALA A 45 3.53 0.89 -18.25
C ALA A 45 4.76 1.70 -17.77
N PHE A 46 4.88 1.96 -16.47
CA PHE A 46 6.08 2.58 -15.89
C PHE A 46 7.24 1.60 -15.72
N SER A 47 7.00 0.28 -15.65
CA SER A 47 8.07 -0.72 -15.70
C SER A 47 8.78 -0.79 -17.06
N SER A 48 8.22 -0.14 -18.10
CA SER A 48 8.90 0.06 -19.39
C SER A 48 9.76 1.33 -19.44
N MET A 49 9.67 2.20 -18.44
CA MET A 49 10.54 3.37 -18.31
C MET A 49 11.83 2.93 -17.61
N ALA A 50 12.75 2.36 -18.39
CA ALA A 50 14.13 2.21 -17.97
C ALA A 50 14.66 3.60 -17.57
N PHE A 51 14.95 3.80 -16.28
CA PHE A 51 15.76 4.94 -15.86
C PHE A 51 17.14 4.72 -16.48
N ALA A 52 17.47 5.54 -17.48
CA ALA A 52 18.81 5.65 -18.01
C ALA A 52 19.73 6.24 -16.92
N ALA A 53 20.30 5.36 -16.10
CA ALA A 53 21.53 5.66 -15.38
C ALA A 53 22.64 4.95 -16.16
N ASP A 54 23.63 5.73 -16.60
CA ASP A 54 24.76 5.31 -17.44
C ASP A 54 25.28 3.91 -17.09
N GLY A 55 25.13 3.01 -18.05
CA GLY A 55 25.47 1.60 -17.92
C GLY A 55 25.10 0.89 -19.20
N GLU A 56 25.80 1.25 -20.28
CA GLU A 56 25.76 0.52 -21.54
C GLU A 56 26.01 -0.96 -21.27
N THR A 57 24.95 -1.76 -21.29
CA THR A 57 25.09 -3.16 -21.64
C THR A 57 24.20 -3.37 -22.84
N ALA A 58 24.89 -3.38 -23.98
CA ALA A 58 24.40 -3.86 -25.26
C ALA A 58 23.53 -5.10 -25.07
N ALA A 59 22.62 -5.32 -26.03
CA ALA A 59 21.96 -6.58 -26.25
C ALA A 59 23.00 -7.70 -26.48
N ALA A 60 23.60 -8.18 -25.39
CA ALA A 60 24.40 -9.37 -25.35
C ALA A 60 23.46 -10.57 -25.31
N ALA A 61 23.90 -11.68 -25.89
CA ALA A 61 23.18 -12.95 -26.02
C ALA A 61 22.38 -13.32 -24.75
N PRO A 62 21.30 -14.11 -24.86
CA PRO A 62 20.49 -14.48 -23.72
C PRO A 62 21.30 -15.40 -22.81
N ASP A 63 22.06 -14.80 -21.91
CA ASP A 63 22.59 -15.48 -20.75
C ASP A 63 21.36 -15.76 -19.87
N ASN A 64 20.83 -16.97 -20.02
CA ASN A 64 19.60 -17.41 -19.36
C ASN A 64 19.63 -17.10 -17.85
N ASN A 65 20.83 -17.10 -17.26
CA ASN A 65 21.13 -16.75 -15.87
C ASN A 65 20.88 -15.27 -15.52
N MET A 66 21.21 -14.33 -16.42
CA MET A 66 20.92 -12.91 -16.22
C MET A 66 19.42 -12.63 -16.37
N GLY A 67 18.77 -13.28 -17.33
CA GLY A 67 17.32 -13.16 -17.55
C GLY A 67 16.50 -13.58 -16.33
N ILE A 68 16.78 -14.76 -15.76
CA ILE A 68 16.11 -15.22 -14.52
C ILE A 68 16.47 -14.36 -13.29
N GLY A 69 17.69 -13.80 -13.25
CA GLY A 69 18.10 -12.85 -12.22
C GLY A 69 17.27 -11.56 -12.23
N MET A 70 17.05 -10.97 -13.41
CA MET A 70 16.22 -9.76 -13.55
C MET A 70 14.75 -10.01 -13.20
N ILE A 71 14.18 -11.16 -13.59
CA ILE A 71 12.82 -11.52 -13.22
C ILE A 71 12.70 -11.73 -11.70
N ALA A 72 13.69 -12.37 -11.07
CA ALA A 72 13.73 -12.53 -9.62
C ALA A 72 13.82 -11.19 -8.88
N ALA A 73 14.64 -10.25 -9.37
CA ALA A 73 14.74 -8.89 -8.82
C ALA A 73 13.41 -8.13 -8.94
N ALA A 74 12.74 -8.18 -10.10
CA ALA A 74 11.44 -7.54 -10.30
C ALA A 74 10.35 -8.12 -9.40
N LEU A 75 10.32 -9.44 -9.21
CA LEU A 75 9.36 -10.12 -8.34
C LEU A 75 9.60 -9.76 -6.87
N ALA A 76 10.86 -9.72 -6.42
CA ALA A 76 11.23 -9.34 -5.05
C ALA A 76 10.72 -7.93 -4.68
N VAL A 77 10.97 -6.93 -5.54
CA VAL A 77 10.47 -5.56 -5.31
C VAL A 77 8.94 -5.50 -5.45
N GLY A 78 8.38 -6.16 -6.46
CA GLY A 78 6.94 -6.12 -6.73
C GLY A 78 6.11 -6.66 -5.57
N VAL A 79 6.47 -7.83 -5.03
CA VAL A 79 5.74 -8.43 -3.89
C VAL A 79 5.95 -7.63 -2.60
N ALA A 80 7.17 -7.14 -2.36
CA ALA A 80 7.46 -6.29 -1.20
C ALA A 80 6.67 -4.96 -1.25
N GLY A 81 6.58 -4.33 -2.43
CA GLY A 81 5.83 -3.10 -2.63
C GLY A 81 4.33 -3.26 -2.41
N ILE A 82 3.74 -4.40 -2.80
CA ILE A 82 2.33 -4.70 -2.51
C ILE A 82 2.10 -4.83 -1.00
N GLY A 83 2.97 -5.56 -0.29
CA GLY A 83 2.88 -5.73 1.16
C GLY A 83 3.04 -4.40 1.92
N ALA A 84 4.04 -3.59 1.54
CA ALA A 84 4.26 -2.28 2.11
C ALA A 84 3.10 -1.32 1.84
N GLY A 85 2.58 -1.30 0.61
CA GLY A 85 1.44 -0.45 0.24
C GLY A 85 0.17 -0.76 1.04
N ILE A 86 -0.11 -2.03 1.32
CA ILE A 86 -1.26 -2.43 2.16
C ILE A 86 -1.05 -1.97 3.61
N ALA A 87 0.15 -2.15 4.15
CA ALA A 87 0.48 -1.74 5.51
C ALA A 87 0.36 -0.21 5.68
N VAL A 88 1.04 0.56 4.82
CA VAL A 88 1.07 2.02 4.88
C VAL A 88 -0.29 2.63 4.53
N GLY A 89 -1.03 2.04 3.60
CA GLY A 89 -2.37 2.49 3.20
C GLY A 89 -3.40 2.50 4.34
N SER A 90 -3.19 1.69 5.38
CA SER A 90 -4.03 1.67 6.58
C SER A 90 -3.44 2.49 7.74
N GLY A 91 -2.11 2.48 7.90
CA GLY A 91 -1.43 3.15 9.02
C GLY A 91 -1.24 4.66 8.84
N ALA A 92 -0.89 5.11 7.63
CA ALA A 92 -0.60 6.53 7.36
C ALA A 92 -1.82 7.46 7.54
N PRO A 93 -3.05 7.10 7.12
CA PRO A 93 -4.23 7.94 7.37
C PRO A 93 -4.55 8.10 8.86
N ALA A 94 -4.37 7.04 9.66
CA ALA A 94 -4.57 7.08 11.10
C ALA A 94 -3.50 7.94 11.80
N ALA A 95 -2.24 7.84 11.35
CA ALA A 95 -1.14 8.68 11.81
C ALA A 95 -1.40 10.17 11.55
N ILE A 96 -1.84 10.53 10.33
CA ILE A 96 -2.20 11.92 9.99
C ILE A 96 -3.41 12.39 10.80
N GLY A 97 -4.42 11.53 11.03
CA GLY A 97 -5.57 11.85 11.88
C GLY A 97 -5.17 12.18 13.32
N ALA A 98 -4.35 11.34 13.94
CA ALA A 98 -3.85 11.56 15.31
C ALA A 98 -2.97 12.82 15.42
N LEU A 99 -2.24 13.17 14.36
CA LEU A 99 -1.44 14.39 14.29
C LEU A 99 -2.31 15.66 14.39
N THR A 100 -3.53 15.63 13.84
CA THR A 100 -4.45 16.77 13.92
C THR A 100 -5.00 17.01 15.31
N GLU A 101 -5.16 15.95 16.12
CA GLU A 101 -5.63 16.05 17.50
C GLU A 101 -4.51 16.42 18.47
N ASP A 102 -3.34 15.77 18.35
CA ASP A 102 -2.18 16.07 19.18
C ASP A 102 -0.89 16.16 18.34
N PRO A 103 -0.35 17.38 18.09
CA PRO A 103 0.88 17.55 17.33
C PRO A 103 2.11 16.95 18.02
N LYS A 104 2.07 16.70 19.33
CA LYS A 104 3.17 16.02 20.05
C LYS A 104 3.26 14.53 19.72
N SER A 105 2.23 13.95 19.11
CA SER A 105 2.22 12.55 18.68
C SER A 105 2.97 12.29 17.37
N PHE A 106 3.40 13.33 16.65
CA PHE A 106 4.03 13.25 15.32
C PHE A 106 5.17 12.22 15.25
N GLY A 107 6.10 12.25 16.21
CA GLY A 107 7.25 11.34 16.20
C GLY A 107 6.85 9.88 16.33
N LYS A 108 5.85 9.57 17.17
CA LYS A 108 5.35 8.19 17.33
C LYS A 108 4.62 7.73 16.07
N ALA A 109 3.80 8.61 15.50
CA ALA A 109 3.08 8.35 14.27
C ALA A 109 4.04 8.05 13.10
N LEU A 110 5.14 8.81 12.99
CA LEU A 110 6.14 8.63 11.94
C LEU A 110 6.91 7.32 12.07
N ILE A 111 7.23 6.87 13.29
CA ILE A 111 7.89 5.57 13.52
C ILE A 111 7.04 4.42 12.97
N PHE A 112 5.73 4.41 13.21
CA PHE A 112 4.85 3.33 12.72
C PHE A 112 4.71 3.31 11.19
N VAL A 113 4.73 4.47 10.54
CA VAL A 113 4.72 4.55 9.07
C VAL A 113 6.01 4.00 8.49
N VAL A 114 7.16 4.40 9.03
CA VAL A 114 8.48 3.96 8.54
C VAL A 114 8.70 2.46 8.78
N LEU A 115 8.16 1.90 9.87
CA LEU A 115 8.20 0.45 10.09
C LEU A 115 7.47 -0.33 8.99
N GLY A 116 6.39 0.21 8.42
CA GLY A 116 5.71 -0.35 7.25
C GLY A 116 6.52 -0.21 5.96
N GLU A 117 7.09 0.97 5.72
CA GLU A 117 7.98 1.24 4.57
C GLU A 117 9.26 0.38 4.56
N GLY A 118 9.75 -0.01 5.75
CA GLY A 118 10.92 -0.87 5.88
C GLY A 118 10.82 -2.16 5.08
N ILE A 119 9.62 -2.73 4.93
CA ILE A 119 9.41 -3.95 4.13
C ILE A 119 9.68 -3.71 2.63
N ALA A 120 9.32 -2.55 2.09
CA ALA A 120 9.65 -2.19 0.70
C ALA A 120 11.15 -2.02 0.52
N LEU A 121 11.83 -1.39 1.50
CA LEU A 121 13.28 -1.21 1.46
C LEU A 121 14.04 -2.54 1.50
N TYR A 122 13.57 -3.53 2.27
CA TYR A 122 14.16 -4.86 2.22
C TYR A 122 13.99 -5.54 0.85
N GLY A 123 12.82 -5.42 0.22
CA GLY A 123 12.60 -5.93 -1.14
C GLY A 123 13.48 -5.27 -2.20
N MET A 124 13.63 -3.95 -2.12
CA MET A 124 14.57 -3.17 -2.95
C MET A 124 16.02 -3.61 -2.72
N LEU A 125 16.43 -3.78 -1.46
CA LEU A 125 17.78 -4.19 -1.10
C LEU A 125 18.10 -5.58 -1.68
N ILE A 126 17.19 -6.53 -1.58
CA ILE A 126 17.36 -7.86 -2.18
C ILE A 126 17.49 -7.77 -3.70
N ALA A 127 16.69 -6.92 -4.37
CA ALA A 127 16.80 -6.74 -5.81
C ALA A 127 18.12 -6.11 -6.24
N ILE A 128 18.63 -5.11 -5.50
CA ILE A 128 19.96 -4.54 -5.73
C ILE A 128 21.04 -5.61 -5.56
N LEU A 129 20.96 -6.42 -4.50
CA LEU A 129 21.90 -7.52 -4.29
C LEU A 129 21.89 -8.52 -5.44
N ILE A 130 20.71 -8.87 -5.97
CA ILE A 130 20.60 -9.76 -7.13
C ILE A 130 21.27 -9.12 -8.35
N ILE A 131 20.99 -7.86 -8.65
CA ILE A 131 21.55 -7.16 -9.82
C ILE A 131 23.08 -7.05 -9.70
N THR A 132 23.60 -6.67 -8.54
CA THR A 132 25.06 -6.52 -8.30
C THR A 132 25.82 -7.84 -8.23
N LYS A 133 25.12 -8.98 -8.12
CA LYS A 133 25.72 -10.32 -8.06
C LYS A 133 26.04 -10.88 -9.46
N PHE A 134 25.42 -10.32 -10.49
CA PHE A 134 25.71 -10.57 -11.91
C PHE A 134 26.66 -9.50 -12.44
#